data_AF-A0AA45TZU3-F1
#
_entry.id   AF-A0AA45TZU3-F1
#
_cell.length_a   1.000
_cell.length_b   1.000
_cell.length_c   1.000
_cell.angle_alpha   90.00
_cell.angle_beta   90.00
_cell.angle_gamma   90.00
#
_symmetry.space_group_name_H-M   'P 1'
#
loop_
_entity.id
_entity.type
_entity.pdbx_description
1 polymer ?
#
loop_
_entity_poly.entity_id
_entity_poly.type
_entity_poly.pdbx_seq_one_letter_code
_entity_poly.pdbx_strand_id
1 'polypeptide(L)'
;MKCIVAVAVLATLLGTLPARAAPPVPVDAGKVFVGPQGELVAVVPLAPREQKKFLLRIQGTGSVLDNLVLPYTLNDWSSPSTRRQNYTTQWHGKDYSPLVVVGTRTELYFPGGPGNGITVQFDEARSQKLKPEEVYAQHQQQTQGGQLAKLMAFDRKAEEAVHDTAYSEALQELNTTCGTSVAGAIDWTTVTEPFLKAQKISRYCVFPLTALKALCEVSEEARGTVKARLKQMDCRFGAALEPALQGDRFVWTTTPEATQQEKAAIRYFKKHL
;
A
#
# COMPACT_ATOMS: atom_id res chain seq x y z
N MET A 1 -73.09 31.66 -53.63
CA MET A 1 -71.72 31.15 -53.84
C MET A 1 -70.73 32.21 -53.39
N LYS A 2 -70.06 32.01 -52.25
CA LYS A 2 -68.86 32.73 -51.80
C LYS A 2 -68.22 31.88 -50.70
N CYS A 3 -67.19 31.13 -51.07
CA CYS A 3 -66.35 30.34 -50.16
C CYS A 3 -65.43 31.29 -49.40
N ILE A 4 -65.39 31.19 -48.08
CA ILE A 4 -64.36 31.82 -47.25
C ILE A 4 -63.57 30.70 -46.58
N VAL A 5 -62.33 30.55 -47.03
CA VAL A 5 -61.33 29.62 -46.49
C VAL A 5 -60.69 30.28 -45.28
N ALA A 6 -60.78 29.64 -44.12
CA ALA A 6 -60.07 30.05 -42.91
C ALA A 6 -58.65 29.46 -42.94
N VAL A 7 -57.64 30.34 -43.02
CA VAL A 7 -56.22 29.98 -42.92
C VAL A 7 -55.83 30.00 -41.45
N ALA A 8 -55.43 28.85 -40.92
CA ALA A 8 -54.87 28.70 -39.58
C ALA A 8 -53.39 29.11 -39.58
N VAL A 9 -53.02 30.06 -38.73
CA VAL A 9 -51.62 30.40 -38.44
C VAL A 9 -51.25 29.72 -37.12
N LEU A 10 -50.53 28.60 -37.20
CA LEU A 10 -49.88 27.98 -36.05
C LEU A 10 -48.56 28.72 -35.77
N ALA A 11 -48.52 29.51 -34.71
CA ALA A 11 -47.29 30.10 -34.20
C ALA A 11 -46.53 29.06 -33.36
N THR A 12 -45.47 28.48 -33.93
CA THR A 12 -44.52 27.65 -33.18
C THR A 12 -43.63 28.52 -32.28
N LEU A 13 -43.95 28.57 -30.99
CA LEU A 13 -43.08 29.09 -29.94
C LEU A 13 -41.93 28.10 -29.71
N LEU A 14 -40.77 28.38 -30.31
CA LEU A 14 -39.49 27.76 -29.94
C LEU A 14 -39.07 28.31 -28.58
N GLY A 15 -39.53 27.67 -27.50
CA GLY A 15 -39.06 27.94 -26.15
C GLY A 15 -37.60 27.48 -26.01
N THR A 16 -36.69 28.43 -25.81
CA THR A 16 -35.32 28.14 -25.36
C THR A 16 -35.39 27.52 -23.97
N LEU A 17 -35.16 26.23 -23.85
CA LEU A 17 -34.95 25.60 -22.56
C LEU A 17 -33.69 26.23 -21.93
N PRO A 18 -33.74 26.73 -20.69
CA PRO A 18 -32.54 27.20 -20.01
C PRO A 18 -31.57 26.03 -19.93
N ALA A 19 -30.34 26.24 -20.41
CA ALA A 19 -29.25 25.31 -20.19
C ALA A 19 -29.15 25.07 -18.68
N ARG A 20 -29.47 23.86 -18.21
CA ARG A 20 -29.20 23.48 -16.84
C ARG A 20 -27.70 23.68 -16.63
N ALA A 21 -27.34 24.63 -15.79
CA ALA A 21 -25.96 24.77 -15.33
C ALA A 21 -25.51 23.39 -14.83
N ALA A 22 -24.35 22.93 -15.30
CA ALA A 22 -23.76 21.70 -14.79
C ALA A 22 -23.69 21.81 -13.25
N PRO A 23 -24.02 20.74 -12.52
CA PRO A 23 -23.87 20.75 -11.07
C PRO A 23 -22.43 21.18 -10.73
N PRO A 24 -22.24 22.00 -9.68
CA PRO A 24 -20.91 22.42 -9.29
C PRO A 24 -20.04 21.19 -9.04
N VAL A 25 -18.78 21.25 -9.51
CA VAL A 25 -17.81 20.19 -9.27
C VAL A 25 -17.67 20.01 -7.75
N PRO A 26 -17.79 18.78 -7.20
CA PRO A 26 -17.88 18.56 -5.76
C PRO A 26 -16.51 18.61 -5.08
N VAL A 27 -15.77 19.71 -5.29
CA VAL A 27 -14.44 19.94 -4.73
C VAL A 27 -14.33 21.33 -4.16
N ASP A 28 -13.54 21.46 -3.09
CA ASP A 28 -13.20 22.74 -2.49
C ASP A 28 -11.74 23.12 -2.81
N ALA A 29 -11.35 24.34 -2.40
CA ALA A 29 -9.98 24.79 -2.45
C ALA A 29 -9.02 23.78 -1.79
N GLY A 30 -7.98 23.41 -2.55
CA GLY A 30 -6.97 22.46 -2.15
C GLY A 30 -5.69 23.11 -1.63
N LYS A 31 -4.74 22.25 -1.23
CA LYS A 31 -3.40 22.64 -0.77
C LYS A 31 -2.35 21.96 -1.63
N VAL A 32 -1.23 22.61 -1.84
CA VAL A 32 -0.06 22.04 -2.51
C VAL A 32 1.09 21.97 -1.52
N PHE A 33 1.75 20.81 -1.49
CA PHE A 33 2.99 20.59 -0.77
C PHE A 33 4.13 20.33 -1.76
N VAL A 34 5.32 20.79 -1.43
CA VAL A 34 6.51 20.72 -2.30
C VAL A 34 7.65 20.01 -1.56
N GLY A 35 8.27 19.05 -2.23
CA GLY A 35 9.46 18.34 -1.78
C GLY A 35 10.77 18.98 -2.25
N PRO A 36 11.91 18.54 -1.69
CA PRO A 36 13.22 19.13 -1.93
C PRO A 36 13.73 18.96 -3.36
N GLN A 37 13.25 17.97 -4.12
CA GLN A 37 13.71 17.68 -5.49
C GLN A 37 12.64 18.03 -6.54
N GLY A 38 11.61 18.78 -6.15
CA GLY A 38 10.53 19.21 -7.04
C GLY A 38 9.31 18.30 -7.01
N GLU A 39 9.22 17.39 -6.04
CA GLU A 39 8.02 16.59 -5.80
C GLU A 39 6.85 17.50 -5.42
N LEU A 40 5.65 17.20 -5.92
CA LEU A 40 4.45 17.97 -5.65
C LEU A 40 3.33 17.04 -5.17
N VAL A 41 2.61 17.49 -4.14
CA VAL A 41 1.40 16.83 -3.66
C VAL A 41 0.27 17.84 -3.59
N ALA A 42 -0.68 17.75 -4.51
CA ALA A 42 -1.93 18.51 -4.42
C ALA A 42 -2.94 17.69 -3.60
N VAL A 43 -3.51 18.28 -2.56
CA VAL A 43 -4.55 17.71 -1.71
C VAL A 43 -5.84 18.49 -1.96
N VAL A 44 -6.78 17.87 -2.66
CA VAL A 44 -8.07 18.47 -3.05
C VAL A 44 -9.21 17.82 -2.26
N PRO A 45 -9.91 18.56 -1.39
CA PRO A 45 -11.01 18.03 -0.59
C PRO A 45 -12.25 17.83 -1.44
N LEU A 46 -12.95 16.71 -1.24
CA LEU A 46 -14.25 16.43 -1.84
C LEU A 46 -15.37 16.97 -0.93
N ALA A 47 -16.39 17.57 -1.53
CA ALA A 47 -17.58 18.00 -0.84
C ALA A 47 -18.58 16.83 -0.68
N PRO A 48 -19.32 16.74 0.44
CA PRO A 48 -19.21 17.59 1.64
C PRO A 48 -18.02 17.18 2.54
N ARG A 49 -17.38 18.18 3.16
CA ARG A 49 -16.10 18.04 3.91
C ARG A 49 -16.15 17.04 5.04
N GLU A 50 -17.32 16.87 5.63
CA GLU A 50 -17.63 15.97 6.75
C GLU A 50 -17.32 14.51 6.40
N GLN A 51 -17.35 14.15 5.12
CA GLN A 51 -17.02 12.79 4.65
C GLN A 51 -15.51 12.49 4.69
N LYS A 52 -14.67 13.50 4.94
CA LYS A 52 -13.21 13.37 5.01
C LYS A 52 -12.62 12.69 3.77
N LYS A 53 -13.23 12.90 2.60
CA LYS A 53 -12.77 12.38 1.31
C LYS A 53 -11.94 13.42 0.59
N PHE A 54 -10.86 12.98 -0.03
CA PHE A 54 -9.91 13.84 -0.72
C PHE A 54 -9.44 13.17 -2.01
N LEU A 55 -9.00 13.98 -2.96
CA LEU A 55 -8.21 13.57 -4.10
C LEU A 55 -6.79 14.05 -3.88
N LEU A 56 -5.81 13.16 -3.98
CA LEU A 56 -4.41 13.58 -3.99
C LEU A 56 -3.82 13.33 -5.37
N ARG A 57 -3.12 14.34 -5.90
CA ARG A 57 -2.24 14.22 -7.06
C ARG A 57 -0.79 14.29 -6.61
N ILE A 58 -0.02 13.24 -6.88
CA ILE A 58 1.41 13.16 -6.57
C ILE A 58 2.19 13.27 -7.88
N GLN A 59 3.23 14.12 -7.93
CA GLN A 59 4.01 14.39 -9.15
C GLN A 59 5.50 14.56 -8.81
N GLY A 60 6.38 14.31 -9.78
CA GLY A 60 7.82 14.50 -9.64
C GLY A 60 8.54 13.39 -8.86
N THR A 61 7.86 12.29 -8.57
CA THR A 61 8.43 11.16 -7.80
C THR A 61 9.09 10.09 -8.65
N GLY A 62 8.75 10.03 -9.94
CA GLY A 62 9.17 8.93 -10.84
C GLY A 62 8.60 7.55 -10.46
N SER A 63 7.71 7.49 -9.46
CA SER A 63 7.10 6.25 -8.99
C SER A 63 5.94 5.80 -9.89
N VAL A 64 5.44 4.60 -9.66
CA VAL A 64 4.21 4.10 -10.32
C VAL A 64 2.96 4.91 -9.98
N LEU A 65 3.02 5.77 -8.96
CA LEU A 65 1.93 6.67 -8.56
C LEU A 65 2.08 8.08 -9.14
N ASP A 66 3.13 8.33 -9.91
CA ASP A 66 3.43 9.66 -10.45
C ASP A 66 2.36 10.10 -11.46
N ASN A 67 1.87 11.33 -11.30
CA ASN A 67 0.79 11.95 -12.06
C ASN A 67 -0.57 11.23 -11.94
N LEU A 68 -0.76 10.34 -10.97
CA LEU A 68 -2.07 9.76 -10.69
C LEU A 68 -2.86 10.61 -9.68
N VAL A 69 -4.18 10.60 -9.83
CA VAL A 69 -5.12 11.23 -8.89
C VAL A 69 -5.96 10.13 -8.26
N LEU A 70 -5.63 9.76 -7.03
CA LEU A 70 -6.33 8.69 -6.32
C LEU A 70 -7.30 9.28 -5.28
N PRO A 71 -8.39 8.56 -4.95
CA PRO A 71 -9.25 8.91 -3.85
C PRO A 71 -8.64 8.49 -2.50
N TYR A 72 -8.70 9.37 -1.52
CA TYR A 72 -8.19 9.15 -0.16
C TYR A 72 -9.25 9.46 0.88
N THR A 73 -9.10 8.82 2.04
CA THR A 73 -9.81 9.17 3.27
C THR A 73 -8.80 9.75 4.26
N LEU A 74 -9.14 10.88 4.88
CA LEU A 74 -8.34 11.45 5.97
C LEU A 74 -8.65 10.72 7.27
N ASN A 75 -7.64 10.07 7.84
CA ASN A 75 -7.68 9.62 9.22
C ASN A 75 -6.97 10.65 10.09
N ASP A 76 -7.65 11.10 11.13
CA ASP A 76 -7.15 12.13 12.03
C ASP A 76 -7.22 11.60 13.46
N TRP A 77 -6.05 11.45 14.08
CA TRP A 77 -5.87 11.05 15.47
C TRP A 77 -5.23 12.19 16.27
N SER A 78 -5.44 13.44 15.83
CA SER A 78 -4.89 14.60 16.53
C SER A 78 -5.55 14.78 17.90
N SER A 79 -4.74 15.18 18.87
CA SER A 79 -5.14 15.63 20.20
C SER A 79 -4.68 17.09 20.39
N PRO A 80 -5.08 17.77 21.47
CA PRO A 80 -4.63 19.14 21.74
C PRO A 80 -3.10 19.31 21.76
N SER A 81 -2.36 18.25 22.12
CA SER A 81 -0.89 18.25 22.22
C SER A 81 -0.19 17.54 21.07
N THR A 82 -0.91 16.90 20.15
CA THR A 82 -0.31 16.05 19.14
C THR A 82 -1.10 16.14 17.85
N ARG A 83 -0.45 16.59 16.77
CA ARG A 83 -1.05 16.56 15.44
C ARG A 83 -0.63 15.26 14.75
N ARG A 84 -1.60 14.41 14.41
CA ARG A 84 -1.32 13.16 13.69
C ARG A 84 -2.45 12.83 12.73
N GLN A 85 -2.14 12.88 11.44
CA GLN A 85 -3.11 12.64 10.39
C GLN A 85 -2.45 11.88 9.25
N ASN A 86 -3.22 11.08 8.50
CA ASN A 86 -2.76 10.55 7.22
C ASN A 86 -3.89 10.50 6.20
N TYR A 87 -3.51 10.43 4.93
CA TYR A 87 -4.43 10.27 3.81
C TYR A 87 -4.27 8.84 3.30
N THR A 88 -5.30 8.01 3.46
CA THR A 88 -5.24 6.58 3.10
C THR A 88 -6.08 6.28 1.87
N THR A 89 -5.50 5.56 0.91
CA THR A 89 -6.17 4.99 -0.27
C THR A 89 -5.99 3.47 -0.28
N GLN A 90 -6.60 2.79 -1.26
CA GLN A 90 -6.27 1.40 -1.58
C GLN A 90 -5.23 1.40 -2.71
N TRP A 91 -4.15 0.64 -2.54
CA TRP A 91 -3.18 0.39 -3.59
C TRP A 91 -2.85 -1.10 -3.56
N HIS A 92 -3.05 -1.76 -4.71
CA HIS A 92 -3.01 -3.23 -4.80
C HIS A 92 -3.83 -3.90 -3.68
N GLY A 93 -5.05 -3.41 -3.42
CA GLY A 93 -5.96 -3.94 -2.41
C GLY A 93 -5.50 -3.85 -0.96
N LYS A 94 -4.50 -3.01 -0.67
CA LYS A 94 -3.96 -2.75 0.67
C LYS A 94 -4.06 -1.26 1.00
N ASP A 95 -4.19 -0.97 2.29
CA ASP A 95 -4.16 0.41 2.78
C ASP A 95 -2.79 1.04 2.50
N TYR A 96 -2.81 2.18 1.84
CA TYR A 96 -1.62 2.92 1.47
C TYR A 96 -1.76 4.39 1.83
N SER A 97 -0.80 4.92 2.58
CA SER A 97 -0.83 6.29 3.09
C SER A 97 0.42 7.08 2.67
N PRO A 98 0.42 7.71 1.48
CA PRO A 98 1.58 8.41 0.97
C PRO A 98 1.83 9.73 1.72
N LEU A 99 0.80 10.40 2.21
CA LEU A 99 0.94 11.68 2.89
C LEU A 99 0.58 11.54 4.37
N VAL A 100 1.57 11.77 5.24
CA VAL A 100 1.46 11.67 6.69
C VAL A 100 1.84 12.99 7.33
N VAL A 101 1.07 13.44 8.31
CA VAL A 101 1.36 14.63 9.11
C VAL A 101 1.63 14.20 10.55
N VAL A 102 2.81 14.52 11.07
CA VAL A 102 3.23 14.26 12.46
C VAL A 102 3.81 15.53 13.06
N GLY A 103 3.13 16.09 14.06
CA GLY A 103 3.48 17.38 14.64
C GLY A 103 3.46 18.48 13.57
N THR A 104 4.62 19.09 13.32
CA THR A 104 4.82 20.11 12.29
C THR A 104 5.30 19.54 10.96
N ARG A 105 5.71 18.26 10.93
CA ARG A 105 6.26 17.62 9.74
C ARG A 105 5.15 17.04 8.88
N THR A 106 5.25 17.27 7.58
CA THR A 106 4.46 16.57 6.56
C THR A 106 5.42 15.74 5.74
N GLU A 107 5.16 14.45 5.66
CA GLU A 107 6.05 13.46 5.05
C GLU A 107 5.33 12.78 3.89
N LEU A 108 6.03 12.70 2.75
CA LEU A 108 5.60 12.00 1.55
C LEU A 108 6.37 10.68 1.44
N TYR A 109 5.62 9.59 1.31
CA TYR A 109 6.08 8.24 1.01
C TYR A 109 5.60 7.88 -0.38
N PHE A 110 6.44 7.22 -1.18
CA PHE A 110 6.11 6.73 -2.51
C PHE A 110 6.89 5.46 -2.85
N PRO A 111 6.38 4.56 -3.71
CA PRO A 111 7.09 3.36 -4.12
C PRO A 111 8.42 3.70 -4.81
N GLY A 112 9.51 3.04 -4.40
CA GLY A 112 10.86 3.33 -4.89
C GLY A 112 11.53 4.56 -4.28
N GLY A 113 10.83 5.30 -3.40
CA GLY A 113 11.40 6.42 -2.67
C GLY A 113 12.19 6.02 -1.42
N PRO A 114 12.77 6.99 -0.70
CA PRO A 114 13.46 6.75 0.56
C PRO A 114 12.54 6.08 1.60
N GLY A 115 13.03 5.06 2.30
CA GLY A 115 12.23 4.26 3.24
C GLY A 115 11.68 5.04 4.45
N ASN A 116 12.29 6.18 4.79
CA ASN A 116 11.84 7.10 5.83
C ASN A 116 10.89 8.21 5.32
N GLY A 117 10.59 8.24 4.03
CA GLY A 117 9.83 9.30 3.38
C GLY A 117 10.64 10.60 3.23
N ILE A 118 10.09 11.55 2.50
CA ILE A 118 10.67 12.89 2.32
C ILE A 118 9.81 13.94 3.00
N THR A 119 10.42 14.99 3.56
CA THR A 119 9.66 16.11 4.10
C THR A 119 9.15 16.99 2.97
N VAL A 120 7.86 17.29 2.97
CA VAL A 120 7.22 18.23 2.04
C VAL A 120 6.67 19.43 2.81
N GLN A 121 6.69 20.60 2.20
CA GLN A 121 6.28 21.85 2.83
C GLN A 121 5.09 22.47 2.11
N PHE A 122 4.18 23.08 2.85
CA PHE A 122 3.05 23.80 2.27
C PHE A 122 3.54 24.99 1.44
N ASP A 123 3.05 25.09 0.20
CA ASP A 123 3.35 26.20 -0.70
C ASP A 123 2.05 26.96 -0.99
N GLU A 124 1.95 28.15 -0.40
CA GLU A 124 0.77 29.00 -0.52
C GLU A 124 0.55 29.49 -1.96
N ALA A 125 1.62 29.92 -2.64
CA ALA A 125 1.54 30.45 -4.00
C ALA A 125 1.07 29.39 -5.00
N ARG A 126 1.52 28.14 -4.85
CA ARG A 126 1.04 27.02 -5.66
C ARG A 126 -0.37 26.59 -5.27
N SER A 127 -0.73 26.68 -3.99
CA SER A 127 -2.10 26.38 -3.54
C SER A 127 -3.12 27.35 -4.11
N GLN A 128 -2.80 28.64 -4.18
CA GLN A 128 -3.67 29.65 -4.80
C GLN A 128 -3.81 29.47 -6.32
N LYS A 129 -2.80 28.87 -6.99
CA LYS A 129 -2.81 28.55 -8.42
C LYS A 129 -3.39 27.18 -8.73
N LEU A 130 -3.66 26.36 -7.70
CA LEU A 130 -4.25 25.05 -7.88
C LEU A 130 -5.67 25.23 -8.41
N LYS A 131 -6.03 24.41 -9.39
CA LYS A 131 -7.38 24.29 -9.94
C LYS A 131 -7.99 22.96 -9.48
N PRO A 132 -8.75 22.93 -8.38
CA PRO A 132 -9.36 21.71 -7.86
C PRO A 132 -10.18 20.94 -8.90
N GLU A 133 -10.86 21.67 -9.79
CA GLU A 133 -11.68 21.12 -10.86
C GLU A 133 -10.87 20.34 -11.90
N GLU A 134 -9.63 20.74 -12.19
CA GLU A 134 -8.75 19.99 -13.10
C GLU A 134 -8.28 18.68 -12.45
N VAL A 135 -7.98 18.70 -11.15
CA VAL A 135 -7.63 17.49 -10.39
C VAL A 135 -8.83 16.52 -10.36
N TYR A 136 -10.03 17.05 -10.15
CA TYR A 136 -11.25 16.24 -10.18
C TYR A 136 -11.52 15.65 -11.57
N ALA A 137 -11.41 16.45 -12.63
CA ALA A 137 -11.60 15.98 -14.00
C ALA A 137 -10.61 14.85 -14.35
N GLN A 138 -9.35 15.00 -13.94
CA GLN A 138 -8.34 13.95 -14.12
C GLN A 138 -8.72 12.66 -13.38
N HIS A 139 -9.16 12.75 -12.13
CA HIS A 139 -9.67 11.58 -11.39
C HIS A 139 -10.83 10.91 -12.13
N GLN A 140 -11.81 11.68 -12.62
CA GLN A 140 -12.96 11.14 -13.35
C GLN A 140 -12.50 10.41 -14.62
N GLN A 141 -11.57 10.98 -15.38
CA GLN A 141 -11.00 10.34 -16.56
C GLN A 141 -10.29 9.03 -16.22
N GLN A 142 -9.46 9.02 -15.17
CA GLN A 142 -8.75 7.81 -14.72
C GLN A 142 -9.70 6.73 -14.21
N THR A 143 -10.80 7.15 -13.57
CA THR A 143 -11.86 6.25 -13.08
C THR A 143 -12.62 5.62 -14.24
N GLN A 144 -13.09 6.42 -15.19
CA GLN A 144 -13.84 5.95 -16.37
C GLN A 144 -12.99 5.08 -17.29
N GLY A 145 -11.69 5.36 -17.39
CA GLY A 145 -10.73 4.53 -18.12
C GLY A 145 -10.36 3.21 -17.43
N GLY A 146 -10.88 2.93 -16.23
CA GLY A 146 -10.58 1.71 -15.47
C GLY A 146 -9.16 1.62 -14.91
N GLN A 147 -8.34 2.66 -15.11
CA GLN A 147 -6.95 2.71 -14.62
C GLN A 147 -6.89 2.59 -13.10
N LEU A 148 -7.75 3.34 -12.40
CA LEU A 148 -7.78 3.31 -10.94
C LEU A 148 -8.25 1.95 -10.41
N ALA A 149 -9.29 1.37 -11.01
CA ALA A 149 -9.77 0.05 -10.63
C ALA A 149 -8.67 -1.02 -10.76
N LYS A 150 -7.91 -0.99 -11.86
CA LYS A 150 -6.78 -1.91 -12.07
C LYS A 150 -5.66 -1.71 -11.03
N LEU A 151 -5.33 -0.46 -10.72
CA LEU A 151 -4.27 -0.13 -9.75
C LEU A 151 -4.67 -0.50 -8.31
N MET A 152 -5.95 -0.32 -7.96
CA MET A 152 -6.48 -0.57 -6.63
C MET A 152 -6.82 -2.05 -6.41
N ALA A 153 -6.97 -2.85 -7.47
CA ALA A 153 -7.28 -4.27 -7.38
C ALA A 153 -6.16 -5.04 -6.68
N PHE A 154 -6.54 -5.93 -5.77
CA PHE A 154 -5.61 -6.86 -5.14
C PHE A 154 -5.13 -7.88 -6.17
N ASP A 155 -3.82 -7.96 -6.35
CA ASP A 155 -3.19 -9.04 -7.10
C ASP A 155 -2.50 -9.97 -6.10
N ARG A 156 -3.19 -11.07 -5.77
CA ARG A 156 -2.68 -12.07 -4.84
C ARG A 156 -1.32 -12.61 -5.30
N LYS A 157 -1.14 -12.86 -6.59
CA LYS A 157 0.09 -13.49 -7.10
C LYS A 157 1.26 -12.53 -7.08
N ALA A 158 1.03 -11.26 -7.39
CA ALA A 158 2.06 -10.24 -7.25
C ALA A 158 2.48 -10.07 -5.78
N GLU A 159 1.53 -10.07 -4.84
CA GLU A 159 1.84 -9.94 -3.41
C GLU A 159 2.54 -11.19 -2.85
N GLU A 160 2.13 -12.40 -3.25
CA GLU A 160 2.84 -13.64 -2.94
C GLU A 160 4.29 -13.57 -3.43
N ALA A 161 4.53 -13.11 -4.67
CA ALA A 161 5.87 -12.98 -5.23
C ALA A 161 6.77 -12.01 -4.43
N VAL A 162 6.24 -10.89 -3.95
CA VAL A 162 7.00 -9.94 -3.09
C VAL A 162 7.50 -10.64 -1.83
N HIS A 163 6.67 -11.47 -1.20
CA HIS A 163 7.04 -12.21 -0.01
C HIS A 163 7.96 -13.40 -0.29
N ASP A 164 7.75 -14.11 -1.40
CA ASP A 164 8.62 -15.19 -1.85
C ASP A 164 10.03 -14.66 -2.15
N THR A 165 10.16 -13.51 -2.81
CA THR A 165 11.45 -12.84 -3.02
C THR A 165 12.14 -12.53 -1.69
N ALA A 166 11.45 -11.86 -0.76
CA ALA A 166 12.04 -11.52 0.55
C ALA A 166 12.45 -12.78 1.36
N TYR A 167 11.67 -13.86 1.26
CA TYR A 167 12.01 -15.13 1.91
C TYR A 167 13.22 -15.80 1.25
N SER A 168 13.26 -15.83 -0.08
CA SER A 168 14.38 -16.38 -0.86
C SER A 168 15.68 -15.63 -0.62
N GLU A 169 15.63 -14.30 -0.49
CA GLU A 169 16.80 -13.48 -0.15
C GLU A 169 17.35 -13.85 1.23
N ALA A 170 16.49 -13.92 2.25
CA ALA A 170 16.89 -14.34 3.59
C ALA A 170 17.43 -15.79 3.62
N LEU A 171 16.86 -16.68 2.80
CA LEU A 171 17.32 -18.06 2.66
C LEU A 171 18.70 -18.11 1.98
N GLN A 172 18.94 -17.26 0.99
CA GLN A 172 20.24 -17.13 0.33
C GLN A 172 21.30 -16.59 1.31
N GLU A 173 20.96 -15.62 2.15
CA GLU A 173 21.85 -15.13 3.20
C GLU A 173 22.20 -16.24 4.20
N LEU A 174 21.21 -17.00 4.67
CA LEU A 174 21.43 -18.16 5.54
C LEU A 174 22.38 -19.16 4.88
N ASN A 175 22.11 -19.54 3.63
CA ASN A 175 22.90 -20.51 2.87
C ASN A 175 24.36 -20.05 2.74
N THR A 176 24.56 -18.78 2.43
CA THR A 176 25.89 -18.16 2.32
C THR A 176 26.62 -18.20 3.66
N THR A 177 25.97 -17.78 4.74
CA THR A 177 26.59 -17.70 6.07
C THR A 177 26.87 -19.08 6.68
N CYS A 178 25.98 -20.05 6.49
CA CYS A 178 26.13 -21.40 7.04
C CYS A 178 26.89 -22.36 6.12
N GLY A 179 27.22 -21.96 4.89
CA GLY A 179 27.87 -22.85 3.91
C GLY A 179 27.00 -24.04 3.49
N THR A 180 25.69 -23.81 3.36
CA THR A 180 24.67 -24.82 3.06
C THR A 180 23.88 -24.48 1.80
N SER A 181 22.97 -25.36 1.39
CA SER A 181 22.10 -25.22 0.21
C SER A 181 20.66 -25.61 0.58
N VAL A 182 20.16 -25.06 1.69
CA VAL A 182 18.80 -25.30 2.17
C VAL A 182 17.82 -24.67 1.19
N ALA A 183 16.82 -25.43 0.77
CA ALA A 183 15.68 -24.95 0.01
C ALA A 183 14.51 -24.62 0.95
N GLY A 184 13.52 -23.87 0.47
CA GLY A 184 12.39 -23.48 1.31
C GLY A 184 11.32 -22.71 0.57
N ALA A 185 10.11 -22.74 1.11
CA ALA A 185 8.98 -21.98 0.58
C ALA A 185 8.00 -21.52 1.67
N ILE A 186 7.16 -20.54 1.32
CA ILE A 186 5.99 -20.16 2.10
C ILE A 186 4.80 -21.01 1.63
N ASP A 187 4.12 -21.66 2.55
CA ASP A 187 2.89 -22.40 2.28
C ASP A 187 1.70 -21.44 2.16
N TRP A 188 1.50 -20.93 0.95
CA TRP A 188 0.43 -20.01 0.61
C TRP A 188 -0.99 -20.55 0.84
N THR A 189 -1.16 -21.87 0.97
CA THR A 189 -2.47 -22.48 1.28
C THR A 189 -2.94 -22.14 2.70
N THR A 190 -2.01 -21.79 3.59
CA THR A 190 -2.30 -21.36 4.97
C THR A 190 -2.54 -19.86 5.11
N VAL A 191 -2.40 -19.09 4.02
CA VAL A 191 -2.49 -17.62 4.02
C VAL A 191 -3.75 -17.21 3.25
N THR A 192 -4.78 -16.78 3.98
CA THR A 192 -6.00 -16.24 3.36
C THR A 192 -5.73 -14.85 2.77
N GLU A 193 -6.53 -14.41 1.80
CA GLU A 193 -6.38 -13.06 1.22
C GLU A 193 -6.52 -11.93 2.26
N PRO A 194 -7.54 -11.92 3.16
CA PRO A 194 -7.60 -10.91 4.21
C PRO A 194 -6.34 -10.87 5.08
N PHE A 195 -5.77 -12.04 5.35
CA PHE A 195 -4.54 -12.17 6.11
C PHE A 195 -3.33 -11.60 5.36
N LEU A 196 -3.18 -11.92 4.06
CA LEU A 196 -2.13 -11.40 3.19
C LEU A 196 -2.19 -9.87 3.03
N LYS A 197 -3.41 -9.30 2.99
CA LYS A 197 -3.60 -7.84 2.94
C LYS A 197 -3.17 -7.15 4.22
N ALA A 198 -3.41 -7.78 5.38
CA ALA A 198 -3.19 -7.18 6.69
C ALA A 198 -1.75 -7.37 7.22
N GLN A 199 -1.09 -8.46 6.84
CA GLN A 199 0.16 -8.89 7.46
C GLN A 199 1.34 -8.88 6.47
N LYS A 200 2.51 -8.50 6.96
CA LYS A 200 3.77 -8.70 6.23
C LYS A 200 4.23 -10.14 6.42
N ILE A 201 3.74 -11.05 5.59
CA ILE A 201 3.95 -12.51 5.72
C ILE A 201 5.42 -12.89 5.88
N SER A 202 6.27 -12.41 4.97
CA SER A 202 7.71 -12.70 4.98
C SER A 202 8.39 -12.35 6.31
N ARG A 203 7.95 -11.28 7.01
CA ARG A 203 8.50 -10.91 8.33
C ARG A 203 8.47 -12.06 9.33
N TYR A 204 7.39 -12.83 9.35
CA TYR A 204 7.23 -13.95 10.28
C TYR A 204 7.97 -15.20 9.82
N CYS A 205 8.05 -15.40 8.51
CA CYS A 205 8.71 -16.55 7.90
C CYS A 205 10.25 -16.46 7.96
N VAL A 206 10.82 -15.26 7.99
CA VAL A 206 12.29 -15.11 8.04
C VAL A 206 12.88 -15.30 9.44
N PHE A 207 12.09 -15.23 10.52
CA PHE A 207 12.60 -15.41 11.89
C PHE A 207 13.45 -16.68 12.13
N PRO A 208 13.07 -17.88 11.65
CA PRO A 208 13.92 -19.06 11.79
C PRO A 208 15.20 -18.97 10.94
N LEU A 209 15.15 -18.31 9.78
CA LEU A 209 16.31 -18.14 8.90
C LEU A 209 17.33 -17.20 9.55
N THR A 210 16.88 -16.06 10.08
CA THR A 210 17.75 -15.10 10.79
C THR A 210 18.33 -15.72 12.06
N ALA A 211 17.54 -16.50 12.80
CA ALA A 211 18.01 -17.22 13.98
C ALA A 211 19.13 -18.22 13.67
N LEU A 212 18.99 -19.05 12.62
CA LEU A 212 20.04 -19.98 12.21
C LEU A 212 21.27 -19.25 11.69
N LYS A 213 21.08 -18.22 10.86
CA LYS A 213 22.17 -17.39 10.36
C LYS A 213 23.00 -16.84 11.52
N ALA A 214 22.37 -16.26 12.53
CA ALA A 214 23.05 -15.75 13.72
C ALA A 214 23.82 -16.82 14.51
N LEU A 215 23.31 -18.07 14.57
CA LEU A 215 24.03 -19.19 15.19
C LEU A 215 25.27 -19.58 14.36
N CYS A 216 25.15 -19.62 13.03
CA CYS A 216 26.25 -19.92 12.13
C CYS A 216 27.33 -18.82 12.09
N GLU A 217 26.97 -17.56 12.34
CA GLU A 217 27.95 -16.46 12.40
C GLU A 217 28.96 -16.65 13.53
N VAL A 218 28.55 -17.32 14.62
CA VAL A 218 29.33 -17.40 15.86
C VAL A 218 29.83 -18.82 16.19
N SER A 219 29.48 -19.84 15.41
CA SER A 219 29.85 -21.23 15.71
C SER A 219 30.03 -22.09 14.46
N GLU A 220 31.24 -22.64 14.28
CA GLU A 220 31.53 -23.64 13.23
C GLU A 220 30.78 -24.96 13.46
N GLU A 221 30.56 -25.33 14.73
CA GLU A 221 29.72 -26.50 15.06
C GLU A 221 28.27 -26.29 14.59
N ALA A 222 27.74 -25.08 14.75
CA ALA A 222 26.42 -24.73 14.24
C ALA A 222 26.37 -24.82 12.70
N ARG A 223 27.40 -24.31 12.00
CA ARG A 223 27.51 -24.44 10.53
C ARG A 223 27.50 -25.91 10.09
N GLY A 224 28.35 -26.74 10.71
CA GLY A 224 28.43 -28.17 10.41
C GLY A 224 27.11 -28.89 10.66
N THR A 225 26.46 -28.59 11.79
CA THR A 225 25.18 -29.20 12.17
C THR A 225 24.06 -28.79 11.21
N VAL A 226 23.92 -27.50 10.89
CA VAL A 226 22.92 -27.01 9.93
C VAL A 226 23.10 -27.68 8.58
N LYS A 227 24.34 -27.74 8.06
CA LYS A 227 24.65 -28.38 6.78
C LYS A 227 24.32 -29.88 6.75
N ALA A 228 24.52 -30.59 7.86
CA ALA A 228 24.27 -32.01 7.95
C ALA A 228 22.78 -32.35 8.17
N ARG A 229 22.03 -31.48 8.86
CA ARG A 229 20.69 -31.79 9.39
C ARG A 229 19.55 -31.09 8.67
N LEU A 230 19.81 -30.05 7.89
CA LEU A 230 18.77 -29.29 7.21
C LEU A 230 18.97 -29.29 5.70
N LYS A 231 17.91 -29.66 4.98
CA LYS A 231 17.81 -29.51 3.52
C LYS A 231 16.61 -28.66 3.10
N GLN A 232 15.55 -28.63 3.92
CA GLN A 232 14.34 -27.89 3.62
C GLN A 232 13.91 -27.06 4.84
N MET A 233 13.53 -25.81 4.60
CA MET A 233 12.92 -24.90 5.59
C MET A 233 11.66 -24.28 5.01
N ASP A 234 10.50 -24.72 5.49
CA ASP A 234 9.21 -24.21 5.04
C ASP A 234 8.55 -23.36 6.12
N CYS A 235 7.81 -22.33 5.69
CA CYS A 235 7.01 -21.50 6.56
C CYS A 235 5.52 -21.72 6.31
N ARG A 236 4.71 -21.79 7.37
CA ARG A 236 3.25 -21.83 7.26
C ARG A 236 2.60 -21.12 8.44
N PHE A 237 1.33 -20.78 8.31
CA PHE A 237 0.55 -20.16 9.38
C PHE A 237 -0.42 -21.15 10.00
N GLY A 238 -0.54 -21.09 11.33
CA GLY A 238 -1.41 -21.96 12.13
C GLY A 238 -1.98 -21.23 13.34
N ALA A 239 -2.63 -21.98 14.22
CA ALA A 239 -3.25 -21.42 15.43
C ALA A 239 -2.24 -21.01 16.51
N ALA A 240 -1.03 -21.57 16.49
CA ALA A 240 0.02 -21.34 17.48
C ALA A 240 1.41 -21.43 16.83
N LEU A 241 2.43 -20.98 17.58
CA LEU A 241 3.82 -21.14 17.19
C LEU A 241 4.27 -22.58 17.47
N GLU A 242 4.46 -23.36 16.40
CA GLU A 242 4.75 -24.80 16.45
C GLU A 242 5.88 -25.17 15.48
N PRO A 243 7.15 -24.88 15.83
CA PRO A 243 8.31 -25.35 15.08
C PRO A 243 8.43 -26.87 15.14
N ALA A 244 8.72 -27.50 14.00
CA ALA A 244 8.90 -28.94 13.91
C ALA A 244 10.04 -29.30 12.95
N LEU A 245 10.92 -30.22 13.38
CA LEU A 245 11.94 -30.85 12.54
C LEU A 245 11.50 -32.29 12.24
N GLN A 246 11.32 -32.59 10.96
CA GLN A 246 10.87 -33.88 10.44
C GLN A 246 11.95 -34.43 9.51
N GLY A 247 12.86 -35.24 10.04
CA GLY A 247 14.04 -35.65 9.30
C GLY A 247 14.94 -34.44 9.01
N ASP A 248 15.16 -34.13 7.73
CA ASP A 248 15.95 -32.98 7.25
C ASP A 248 15.08 -31.77 6.83
N ARG A 249 13.78 -31.83 7.09
CA ARG A 249 12.81 -30.77 6.81
C ARG A 249 12.38 -30.09 8.10
N PHE A 250 12.66 -28.79 8.20
CA PHE A 250 12.13 -27.93 9.24
C PHE A 250 10.89 -27.20 8.75
N VAL A 251 9.81 -27.26 9.53
CA VAL A 251 8.56 -26.55 9.27
C VAL A 251 8.34 -25.54 10.39
N TRP A 252 8.34 -24.26 10.01
CA TRP A 252 8.02 -23.13 10.88
C TRP A 252 6.54 -22.83 10.80
N THR A 253 5.76 -23.38 11.73
CA THR A 253 4.35 -22.98 11.90
C THR A 253 4.29 -21.75 12.79
N THR A 254 3.75 -20.64 12.30
CA THR A 254 3.70 -19.36 13.03
C THR A 254 2.33 -18.68 13.00
N THR A 255 2.21 -17.58 13.74
CA THR A 255 1.00 -16.78 13.96
C THR A 255 1.44 -15.36 14.38
N PRO A 256 0.78 -14.28 13.92
CA PRO A 256 1.08 -12.91 14.36
C PRO A 256 0.92 -12.68 15.85
N GLU A 257 0.09 -13.49 16.51
CA GLU A 257 -0.19 -13.44 17.95
C GLU A 257 1.01 -13.94 18.79
N ALA A 258 1.91 -14.73 18.20
CA ALA A 258 3.11 -15.20 18.90
C ALA A 258 4.14 -14.09 19.07
N THR A 259 4.61 -13.90 20.31
CA THR A 259 5.66 -12.92 20.65
C THR A 259 7.05 -13.55 20.68
N GLN A 260 8.09 -12.72 20.49
CA GLN A 260 9.50 -13.13 20.59
C GLN A 260 9.88 -14.34 19.72
N GLN A 261 9.30 -14.44 18.53
CA GLN A 261 9.42 -15.58 17.63
C GLN A 261 10.86 -15.93 17.25
N GLU A 262 11.71 -14.93 16.99
CA GLU A 262 13.14 -15.17 16.72
C GLU A 262 13.87 -15.84 17.90
N LYS A 263 13.62 -15.38 19.14
CA LYS A 263 14.17 -16.04 20.33
C LYS A 263 13.64 -17.46 20.49
N ALA A 264 12.38 -17.69 20.14
CA ALA A 264 11.81 -19.03 20.16
C ALA A 264 12.49 -19.95 19.14
N ALA A 265 12.77 -19.46 17.93
CA ALA A 265 13.53 -20.19 16.91
C ALA A 265 14.94 -20.54 17.40
N ILE A 266 15.69 -19.58 17.96
CA ILE A 266 17.02 -19.84 18.53
C ILE A 266 16.97 -20.96 19.59
N ARG A 267 16.02 -20.88 20.52
CA ARG A 267 15.85 -21.90 21.57
C ARG A 267 15.52 -23.27 20.99
N TYR A 268 14.69 -23.31 19.94
CA TYR A 268 14.36 -24.55 19.26
C TYR A 268 15.59 -25.18 18.63
N PHE A 269 16.33 -24.43 17.82
CA PHE A 269 17.50 -24.97 17.12
C PHE A 269 18.58 -25.47 18.08
N LYS A 270 18.88 -24.74 19.16
CA LYS A 270 19.84 -25.19 20.18
C LYS A 270 19.45 -26.49 20.88
N LYS A 271 18.18 -26.87 20.86
CA LYS A 271 17.67 -28.08 21.52
C LYS A 271 17.54 -29.27 20.56
N HIS A 272 17.30 -29.00 19.28
CA HIS A 272 16.84 -30.02 18.32
C HIS A 272 17.80 -30.27 17.15
N LEU A 273 18.77 -29.38 16.93
CA LEU A 273 19.87 -29.59 15.97
C LEU A 273 21.12 -30.02 16.73
#